data_AF-A0AA39F3Q8-F1
#
_entry.id   AF-A0AA39F3Q8-F1
#
_cell.length_a   1.000
_cell.length_b   1.000
_cell.length_c   1.000
_cell.angle_alpha   90.00
_cell.angle_beta   90.00
_cell.angle_gamma   90.00
#
_symmetry.space_group_name_H-M   'P 1'
#
loop_
_entity.id
_entity.type
_entity.pdbx_description
1 polymer ?
#
loop_
_entity_poly.entity_id
_entity_poly.type
_entity_poly.pdbx_seq_one_letter_code
_entity_poly.pdbx_strand_id
1 'polypeptide(L)'
;MHVFSTEQFHKLMDASGFTGPWNSLIDLGAGDGATTSHIAHLFNRVYATDISAPMRWALARRKFIVLDIERWQKSGPFNVILCLNLLDRCDRPNTMLRQLKSSLAPGGRLVVAIVLPFSPYVEVGERGDHKPAEYLPVKGNGLDGQIAGLIDRVFGPIGLKCLAWSKLPYLCEGDLGQGYYFLDDAIFVLEVQEVNF
;
A
#
# COMPACT_ATOMS: atom_id res chain seq x y z
N MET A 1 -5.11 8.25 8.57
CA MET A 1 -5.27 8.95 7.27
C MET A 1 -6.32 8.21 6.46
N HIS A 2 -7.29 8.91 5.86
CA HIS A 2 -8.29 8.30 5.01
C HIS A 2 -7.74 8.14 3.59
N VAL A 3 -8.08 7.03 2.93
CA VAL A 3 -7.68 6.76 1.53
C VAL A 3 -8.93 6.47 0.68
N PHE A 4 -9.77 5.54 1.11
CA PHE A 4 -10.99 5.20 0.40
C PHE A 4 -12.15 4.84 1.34
N SER A 5 -13.38 5.03 0.85
CA SER A 5 -14.59 4.42 1.39
C SER A 5 -14.80 2.99 0.87
N THR A 6 -15.77 2.27 1.45
CA THR A 6 -16.18 0.94 1.01
C THR A 6 -16.62 0.94 -0.46
N GLU A 7 -17.41 1.93 -0.88
CA GLU A 7 -17.92 2.05 -2.26
C GLU A 7 -16.79 2.31 -3.26
N GLN A 8 -15.82 3.15 -2.89
CA GLN A 8 -14.65 3.41 -3.72
C GLN A 8 -13.79 2.16 -3.87
N PHE A 9 -13.59 1.41 -2.78
CA PHE A 9 -12.86 0.15 -2.83
C PHE A 9 -13.56 -0.89 -3.72
N HIS A 10 -14.88 -1.04 -3.61
CA HIS A 10 -15.64 -1.91 -4.51
C HIS A 10 -15.45 -1.54 -5.98
N LYS A 11 -15.56 -0.25 -6.33
CA LYS A 11 -15.33 0.21 -7.71
C LYS A 11 -13.92 -0.13 -8.22
N LEU A 12 -12.90 0.03 -7.38
CA LEU A 12 -11.52 -0.34 -7.72
C LEU A 12 -11.38 -1.85 -7.97
N MET A 13 -12.01 -2.67 -7.12
CA MET A 13 -11.95 -4.12 -7.22
C MET A 13 -12.73 -4.62 -8.44
N ASP A 14 -13.91 -4.06 -8.72
CA ASP A 14 -14.72 -4.34 -9.91
C ASP A 14 -13.95 -3.96 -11.19
N ALA A 15 -13.35 -2.76 -11.23
CA ALA A 15 -12.55 -2.30 -12.36
C ALA A 15 -11.31 -3.18 -12.60
N SER A 16 -10.77 -3.80 -11.54
CA SER A 16 -9.69 -4.79 -11.64
C SER A 16 -10.15 -6.20 -12.03
N GLY A 17 -11.47 -6.43 -12.17
CA GLY A 17 -12.05 -7.74 -12.42
C GLY A 17 -11.92 -8.72 -11.25
N PHE A 18 -11.69 -8.23 -10.03
CA PHE A 18 -11.56 -9.11 -8.86
C PHE A 18 -12.93 -9.59 -8.39
N THR A 19 -13.16 -10.89 -8.49
CA THR A 19 -14.42 -11.53 -8.08
C THR A 19 -14.30 -12.30 -6.76
N GLY A 20 -13.12 -12.24 -6.12
CA GLY A 20 -12.79 -13.00 -4.93
C GLY A 20 -11.68 -14.04 -5.19
N PRO A 21 -11.38 -14.90 -4.20
CA PRO A 21 -12.12 -15.04 -2.94
C PRO A 21 -11.79 -13.91 -1.94
N TRP A 22 -12.80 -13.51 -1.16
CA TRP A 22 -12.65 -12.52 -0.07
C TRP A 22 -12.26 -13.20 1.25
N ASN A 23 -11.23 -14.06 1.24
CA ASN A 23 -10.87 -14.81 2.45
C ASN A 23 -9.88 -14.07 3.35
N SER A 24 -8.86 -13.46 2.76
CA SER A 24 -7.74 -12.89 3.50
C SER A 24 -7.32 -11.51 2.99
N LEU A 25 -7.24 -10.56 3.93
CA LEU A 25 -6.73 -9.21 3.75
C LEU A 25 -5.55 -9.01 4.69
N ILE A 26 -4.47 -8.39 4.21
CA ILE A 26 -3.45 -7.80 5.10
C ILE A 26 -3.24 -6.32 4.76
N ASP A 27 -3.17 -5.47 5.78
CA ASP A 27 -2.82 -4.05 5.65
C ASP A 27 -1.47 -3.77 6.31
N LEU A 28 -0.50 -3.28 5.53
CA LEU A 28 0.85 -2.99 6.02
C LEU A 28 1.01 -1.51 6.33
N GLY A 29 1.51 -1.21 7.54
CA GLY A 29 1.55 0.17 8.03
C GLY A 29 0.15 0.73 8.21
N ALA A 30 -0.77 -0.08 8.76
CA ALA A 30 -2.19 0.23 8.81
C ALA A 30 -2.54 1.42 9.71
N GLY A 31 -1.59 1.93 10.49
CA GLY A 31 -1.81 2.96 11.49
C GLY A 31 -2.85 2.50 12.51
N ASP A 32 -3.87 3.32 12.71
CA ASP A 32 -4.97 3.01 13.62
C ASP A 32 -6.01 2.04 13.03
N GLY A 33 -5.87 1.62 11.76
CA GLY A 33 -6.78 0.73 11.05
C GLY A 33 -8.09 1.36 10.60
N ALA A 34 -8.21 2.69 10.58
CA ALA A 34 -9.43 3.37 10.16
C ALA A 34 -9.83 3.02 8.72
N THR A 35 -8.89 3.13 7.76
CA THR A 35 -9.14 2.80 6.35
C THR A 35 -9.46 1.32 6.17
N THR A 36 -8.69 0.43 6.80
CA THR A 36 -8.91 -1.02 6.78
C THR A 36 -10.33 -1.39 7.24
N SER A 37 -10.86 -0.66 8.23
CA SER A 37 -12.18 -0.94 8.82
C SER A 37 -13.33 -0.75 7.84
N HIS A 38 -13.19 0.10 6.83
CA HIS A 38 -14.22 0.27 5.80
C HIS A 38 -14.48 -1.03 5.03
N ILE A 39 -13.48 -1.90 4.90
CA ILE A 39 -13.57 -3.11 4.07
C ILE A 39 -13.40 -4.40 4.86
N ALA A 40 -13.08 -4.32 6.16
CA ALA A 40 -12.81 -5.46 7.01
C ALA A 40 -13.94 -6.52 6.99
N HIS A 41 -15.19 -6.07 6.92
CA HIS A 41 -16.37 -6.94 6.89
C HIS A 41 -16.51 -7.77 5.60
N LEU A 42 -15.80 -7.41 4.53
CA LEU A 42 -15.78 -8.18 3.29
C LEU A 42 -14.94 -9.46 3.43
N PHE A 43 -14.02 -9.52 4.39
CA PHE A 43 -13.03 -10.58 4.49
C PHE A 43 -13.25 -11.51 5.69
N ASN A 44 -13.00 -12.80 5.49
CA ASN A 44 -13.05 -13.79 6.58
C ASN A 44 -11.94 -13.56 7.63
N ARG A 45 -10.75 -13.13 7.20
CA ARG A 45 -9.62 -12.81 8.08
C ARG A 45 -8.96 -11.50 7.65
N VAL A 46 -8.81 -10.60 8.62
CA VAL A 46 -8.14 -9.31 8.45
C VAL A 46 -6.89 -9.30 9.31
N TYR A 47 -5.75 -9.19 8.65
CA TYR A 47 -4.44 -9.03 9.24
C TYR A 47 -3.98 -7.59 9.12
N ALA A 48 -3.15 -7.12 10.04
CA ALA A 48 -2.55 -5.81 9.93
C ALA A 48 -1.16 -5.79 10.57
N THR A 49 -0.32 -4.87 10.12
CA THR A 49 0.98 -4.58 10.75
C THR A 49 1.13 -3.08 10.97
N ASP A 50 1.84 -2.71 12.01
CA ASP A 50 2.33 -1.35 12.23
C ASP A 50 3.57 -1.40 13.14
N ILE A 51 4.50 -0.46 12.95
CA ILE A 51 5.72 -0.38 13.78
C ILE A 51 5.42 0.20 15.16
N SER A 52 4.39 1.05 15.29
CA SER A 52 4.05 1.77 16.50
C SER A 52 3.23 0.91 17.47
N ALA A 53 3.69 0.80 18.72
CA ALA A 53 2.97 0.04 19.75
C ALA A 53 1.54 0.55 20.02
N PRO A 54 1.28 1.88 20.12
CA PRO A 54 -0.08 2.41 20.18
C PRO A 54 -0.95 2.02 18.98
N MET A 55 -0.41 2.04 17.76
CA MET A 55 -1.14 1.66 16.55
C MET A 55 -1.50 0.17 16.56
N ARG A 56 -0.54 -0.71 16.90
CA ARG A 56 -0.81 -2.14 17.10
C ARG A 56 -1.91 -2.41 18.11
N TRP A 57 -1.96 -1.65 19.21
CA TRP A 57 -3.04 -1.76 20.19
C TRP A 57 -4.40 -1.33 19.61
N ALA A 58 -4.44 -0.24 18.82
CA ALA A 58 -5.65 0.18 18.13
C ALA A 58 -6.15 -0.88 17.13
N LEU A 59 -5.25 -1.49 16.35
CA LEU A 59 -5.57 -2.58 15.44
C LEU A 59 -6.15 -3.80 16.17
N ALA A 60 -5.55 -4.19 17.30
CA ALA A 60 -6.06 -5.29 18.12
C ALA A 60 -7.47 -5.00 18.67
N ARG A 61 -7.76 -3.75 19.09
CA ARG A 61 -9.11 -3.34 19.52
C ARG A 61 -10.16 -3.44 18.42
N ARG A 62 -9.76 -3.31 17.16
CA ARG A 62 -10.62 -3.53 15.98
C ARG A 62 -10.80 -5.01 15.64
N LYS A 63 -10.22 -5.92 16.44
CA LYS A 63 -10.23 -7.39 16.25
C LYS A 63 -9.46 -7.85 15.00
N PHE A 64 -8.53 -7.03 14.50
CA PHE A 64 -7.61 -7.46 13.46
C PHE A 64 -6.54 -8.38 14.04
N ILE A 65 -6.04 -9.32 13.24
CA ILE A 65 -4.92 -10.18 13.61
C ILE A 65 -3.64 -9.38 13.39
N VAL A 66 -3.07 -8.85 14.46
CA VAL A 66 -1.84 -8.05 14.39
C VAL A 66 -0.63 -8.97 14.19
N LEU A 67 0.07 -8.81 13.08
CA LEU A 67 1.26 -9.59 12.73
C LEU A 67 2.54 -8.81 13.03
N ASP A 68 3.63 -9.58 13.17
CA ASP A 68 4.97 -9.04 13.30
C ASP A 68 5.48 -8.47 11.96
N ILE A 69 6.09 -7.28 11.99
CA ILE A 69 6.52 -6.55 10.79
C ILE A 69 7.63 -7.26 10.00
N GLU A 70 8.42 -8.13 10.65
CA GLU A 70 9.51 -8.85 10.00
C GLU A 70 9.06 -10.21 9.46
N ARG A 71 7.89 -10.70 9.88
CA ARG A 71 7.45 -12.08 9.65
C ARG A 71 6.05 -12.22 9.07
N TRP A 72 5.36 -11.11 8.78
CA TRP A 72 3.98 -11.12 8.30
C TRP A 72 3.76 -12.00 7.05
N GLN A 73 4.76 -12.09 6.17
CA GLN A 73 4.73 -12.87 4.94
C GLN A 73 4.45 -14.36 5.21
N LYS A 74 4.84 -14.87 6.39
CA LYS A 74 4.62 -16.27 6.80
C LYS A 74 3.14 -16.63 7.02
N SER A 75 2.27 -15.63 7.14
CA SER A 75 0.82 -15.83 7.32
C SER A 75 0.05 -15.81 5.99
N GLY A 76 0.74 -15.56 4.88
CA GLY A 76 0.18 -15.60 3.54
C GLY A 76 0.11 -17.03 2.95
N PRO A 77 -0.27 -17.16 1.67
CA PRO A 77 -0.57 -16.07 0.75
C PRO A 77 -1.91 -15.37 1.03
N PHE A 78 -2.02 -14.09 0.64
CA PHE A 78 -3.20 -13.24 0.87
C PHE A 78 -3.98 -12.97 -0.41
N ASN A 79 -5.31 -12.89 -0.34
CA ASN A 79 -6.13 -12.54 -1.51
C ASN A 79 -6.03 -11.06 -1.84
N VAL A 80 -5.97 -10.22 -0.81
CA VAL A 80 -5.77 -8.78 -0.96
C VAL A 80 -4.69 -8.30 0.00
N ILE A 81 -3.78 -7.48 -0.51
CA ILE A 81 -2.75 -6.78 0.27
C ILE A 81 -2.97 -5.29 0.10
N LEU A 82 -3.02 -4.53 1.20
CA LEU A 82 -3.00 -3.07 1.20
C LEU A 82 -1.59 -2.58 1.58
N CYS A 83 -1.08 -1.65 0.79
CA CYS A 83 0.18 -0.95 1.01
C CYS A 83 -0.08 0.54 0.76
N LEU A 84 -0.73 1.20 1.71
CA LEU A 84 -1.29 2.53 1.53
C LEU A 84 -0.37 3.59 2.14
N ASN A 85 0.22 4.46 1.30
CA ASN A 85 1.10 5.55 1.73
C ASN A 85 2.25 5.07 2.64
N LEU A 86 2.79 3.90 2.28
CA LEU A 86 3.86 3.21 2.99
C LEU A 86 5.19 3.25 2.24
N LEU A 87 5.18 3.19 0.90
CA LEU A 87 6.41 3.02 0.10
C LEU A 87 7.31 4.25 0.13
N ASP A 88 6.73 5.43 0.29
CA ASP A 88 7.43 6.69 0.53
C ASP A 88 8.03 6.79 1.94
N ARG A 89 7.58 5.95 2.88
CA ARG A 89 8.09 5.87 4.27
C ARG A 89 8.93 4.64 4.56
N CYS A 90 9.13 3.79 3.56
CA CYS A 90 9.85 2.53 3.68
C CYS A 90 11.34 2.75 3.40
N ASP A 91 12.22 2.16 4.22
CA ASP A 91 13.66 2.19 3.98
C ASP A 91 14.07 1.40 2.72
N ARG A 92 13.40 0.29 2.46
CA ARG A 92 13.72 -0.65 1.38
C ARG A 92 12.50 -0.94 0.49
N PRO A 93 11.95 0.06 -0.23
CA PRO A 93 10.69 -0.07 -0.96
C PRO A 93 10.73 -1.09 -2.11
N ASN A 94 11.87 -1.30 -2.78
CA ASN A 94 11.97 -2.33 -3.82
C ASN A 94 11.92 -3.75 -3.22
N THR A 95 12.55 -3.94 -2.06
CA THR A 95 12.47 -5.18 -1.29
C THR A 95 11.06 -5.43 -0.79
N MET A 96 10.39 -4.40 -0.25
CA MET A 96 8.98 -4.48 0.14
C MET A 96 8.11 -4.94 -1.04
N LEU A 97 8.19 -4.29 -2.21
CA LEU A 97 7.41 -4.66 -3.39
C LEU A 97 7.60 -6.13 -3.81
N ARG A 98 8.83 -6.66 -3.73
CA ARG A 98 9.08 -8.10 -3.99
C ARG A 98 8.40 -9.00 -2.96
N GLN A 99 8.42 -8.63 -1.68
CA GLN A 99 7.74 -9.36 -0.61
C GLN A 99 6.21 -9.35 -0.80
N LEU A 100 5.64 -8.20 -1.14
CA LEU A 100 4.21 -8.06 -1.46
C LEU A 100 3.83 -8.99 -2.61
N LYS A 101 4.57 -8.94 -3.71
CA LYS A 101 4.37 -9.84 -4.86
C LYS A 101 4.38 -11.31 -4.45
N SER A 102 5.40 -11.74 -3.70
CA SER A 102 5.56 -13.15 -3.28
C SER A 102 4.50 -13.62 -2.27
N SER A 103 3.82 -12.68 -1.60
CA SER A 103 2.81 -12.98 -0.58
C SER A 103 1.39 -12.93 -1.10
N LEU A 104 1.18 -12.60 -2.39
CA LEU A 104 -0.13 -12.65 -3.03
C LEU A 104 -0.51 -14.08 -3.37
N ALA A 105 -1.77 -14.43 -3.11
CA ALA A 105 -2.38 -15.63 -3.67
C ALA A 105 -2.50 -15.50 -5.20
N PRO A 106 -2.52 -16.62 -5.95
CA PRO A 106 -2.87 -16.59 -7.37
C PRO A 106 -4.21 -15.85 -7.59
N GLY A 107 -4.24 -14.92 -8.55
CA GLY A 107 -5.39 -14.03 -8.81
C GLY A 107 -5.65 -12.97 -7.73
N GLY A 108 -4.75 -12.79 -6.76
CA GLY A 108 -4.87 -11.79 -5.71
C GLY A 108 -4.72 -10.34 -6.21
N ARG A 109 -5.03 -9.38 -5.35
CA ARG A 109 -4.87 -7.94 -5.63
C ARG A 109 -3.95 -7.28 -4.62
N LEU A 110 -2.98 -6.54 -5.12
CA LEU A 110 -2.20 -5.61 -4.32
C LEU A 110 -2.71 -4.20 -4.58
N VAL A 111 -3.17 -3.53 -3.52
CA VAL A 111 -3.64 -2.14 -3.56
C VAL A 111 -2.55 -1.25 -2.98
N VAL A 112 -2.01 -0.36 -3.81
CA VAL A 112 -0.95 0.56 -3.43
C VAL A 112 -1.48 1.98 -3.52
N ALA A 113 -1.36 2.78 -2.45
CA ALA A 113 -1.55 4.22 -2.50
C ALA A 113 -0.18 4.92 -2.33
N ILE A 114 0.07 5.97 -3.12
CA ILE A 114 1.32 6.73 -3.13
C ILE A 114 1.02 8.21 -3.32
N VAL A 115 1.52 9.01 -2.39
CA VAL A 115 1.51 10.47 -2.45
C VAL A 115 2.43 10.99 -3.56
N LEU A 116 1.93 11.91 -4.38
CA LEU A 116 2.67 12.56 -5.47
C LEU A 116 2.69 14.09 -5.28
N PRO A 117 3.82 14.77 -5.60
CA PRO A 117 5.05 14.23 -6.18
C PRO A 117 5.82 13.33 -5.21
N PHE A 118 6.36 12.23 -5.73
CA PHE A 118 7.04 11.22 -4.92
C PHE A 118 8.29 11.80 -4.26
N SER A 119 8.26 11.88 -2.93
CA SER A 119 9.34 12.41 -2.10
C SER A 119 9.51 11.53 -0.86
N PRO A 120 10.36 10.48 -0.92
CA PRO A 120 10.47 9.53 0.17
C PRO A 120 11.10 10.16 1.42
N TYR A 121 10.57 9.80 2.58
CA TYR A 121 11.03 10.23 3.90
C TYR A 121 10.90 9.08 4.90
N VAL A 122 12.02 8.61 5.42
CA VAL A 122 12.08 7.46 6.33
C VAL A 122 12.22 7.93 7.77
N GLU A 123 11.17 7.76 8.57
CA GLU A 123 11.17 8.13 9.99
C GLU A 123 12.14 7.28 10.82
N VAL A 124 12.13 5.96 10.57
CA VAL A 124 12.97 4.97 11.26
C VAL A 124 13.73 4.17 10.22
N GLY A 125 14.97 4.58 9.95
CA GLY A 125 15.85 3.96 8.96
C GLY A 125 17.25 3.73 9.50
N GLU A 126 18.01 2.85 8.84
CA GLU A 126 19.35 2.45 9.29
C GLU A 126 20.38 3.60 9.25
N ARG A 127 20.15 4.59 8.38
CA ARG A 127 21.13 5.62 8.02
C ARG A 127 21.03 6.89 8.86
N GLY A 128 19.93 7.11 9.56
CA GLY A 128 19.69 8.31 10.38
C GLY A 128 19.60 9.64 9.61
N ASP A 129 19.60 9.62 8.27
CA ASP A 129 19.52 10.79 7.38
C ASP A 129 18.13 10.96 6.73
N HIS A 130 17.15 10.17 7.20
CA HIS A 130 15.78 10.07 6.70
C HIS A 130 15.65 9.68 5.22
N LYS A 131 16.73 9.19 4.60
CA LYS A 131 16.71 8.68 3.23
C LYS A 131 16.55 7.17 3.21
N PRO A 132 15.82 6.63 2.22
CA PRO A 132 15.73 5.19 2.07
C PRO A 132 17.05 4.60 1.57
N ALA A 133 17.36 3.38 2.01
CA ALA A 133 18.44 2.57 1.46
C ALA A 133 18.17 2.11 0.01
N GLU A 134 16.89 2.02 -0.41
CA GLU A 134 16.52 1.71 -1.79
C GLU A 134 15.58 2.78 -2.37
N TYR A 135 15.81 3.19 -3.62
CA TYR A 135 14.97 4.19 -4.28
C TYR A 135 14.07 3.55 -5.32
N LEU A 136 12.79 3.93 -5.33
CA LEU A 136 11.92 3.65 -6.45
C LEU A 136 12.30 4.57 -7.62
N PRO A 137 12.48 4.06 -8.84
CA PRO A 137 12.84 4.86 -10.02
C PRO A 137 11.64 5.64 -10.59
N VAL A 138 10.90 6.35 -9.72
CA VAL A 138 9.78 7.22 -10.13
C VAL A 138 10.35 8.37 -10.95
N LYS A 139 9.89 8.49 -12.21
CA LYS A 139 10.28 9.54 -13.14
C LYS A 139 9.04 10.07 -13.84
N GLY A 140 9.15 11.29 -14.38
CA GLY A 140 8.09 11.94 -15.13
C GLY A 140 7.77 13.31 -14.55
N ASN A 141 7.31 14.21 -15.42
CA ASN A 141 6.95 15.57 -15.04
C ASN A 141 5.46 15.64 -14.69
N GLY A 142 5.15 16.32 -13.60
CA GLY A 142 3.78 16.43 -13.09
C GLY A 142 3.20 15.08 -12.64
N LEU A 143 1.93 15.12 -12.29
CA LEU A 143 1.20 13.97 -11.77
C LEU A 143 1.17 12.80 -12.77
N ASP A 144 0.66 13.05 -13.99
CA ASP A 144 0.48 12.02 -15.01
C ASP A 144 1.80 11.35 -15.39
N GLY A 145 2.88 12.14 -15.47
CA GLY A 145 4.21 11.63 -15.74
C GLY A 145 4.69 10.67 -14.64
N GLN A 146 4.46 11.00 -13.37
CA GLN A 146 4.86 10.11 -12.27
C GLN A 146 3.97 8.87 -12.16
N ILE A 147 2.67 8.97 -12.47
CA ILE A 147 1.77 7.81 -12.57
C ILE A 147 2.27 6.84 -13.64
N ALA A 148 2.58 7.34 -14.84
CA ALA A 148 3.16 6.53 -15.91
C ALA A 148 4.53 5.94 -15.48
N GLY A 149 5.36 6.73 -14.81
CA GLY A 149 6.64 6.28 -14.26
C GLY A 149 6.51 5.14 -13.24
N LEU A 150 5.52 5.21 -12.35
CA LEU A 150 5.22 4.14 -11.40
C LEU A 150 4.84 2.85 -12.13
N ILE A 151 3.97 2.92 -13.12
CA ILE A 151 3.53 1.75 -13.89
C ILE A 151 4.71 1.13 -14.66
N ASP A 152 5.40 1.93 -15.47
CA ASP A 152 6.38 1.42 -16.44
C ASP A 152 7.75 1.11 -15.84
N ARG A 153 8.15 1.82 -14.77
CA ARG A 153 9.50 1.72 -14.20
C ARG A 153 9.55 1.09 -12.83
N VAL A 154 8.42 1.04 -12.11
CA VAL A 154 8.37 0.47 -10.76
C VAL A 154 7.63 -0.86 -10.75
N PHE A 155 6.36 -0.88 -11.17
CA PHE A 155 5.51 -2.08 -11.08
C PHE A 155 5.78 -3.08 -12.21
N GLY A 156 5.80 -2.63 -13.46
CA GLY A 156 6.00 -3.49 -14.63
C GLY A 156 7.28 -4.32 -14.58
N PRO A 157 8.47 -3.73 -14.30
CA PRO A 157 9.74 -4.46 -14.28
C PRO A 157 9.84 -5.58 -13.23
N ILE A 158 9.02 -5.53 -12.17
CA ILE A 158 8.96 -6.59 -11.16
C ILE A 158 7.82 -7.58 -11.41
N GLY A 159 7.11 -7.47 -12.54
CA GLY A 159 6.01 -8.36 -12.92
C GLY A 159 4.72 -8.09 -12.13
N LEU A 160 4.46 -6.84 -11.76
CA LEU A 160 3.17 -6.38 -11.26
C LEU A 160 2.47 -5.57 -12.36
N LYS A 161 1.34 -6.10 -12.85
CA LYS A 161 0.52 -5.42 -13.85
C LYS A 161 -0.49 -4.52 -13.15
N CYS A 162 -0.56 -3.26 -13.57
CA CYS A 162 -1.62 -2.35 -13.15
C CYS A 162 -2.93 -2.68 -13.89
N LEU A 163 -3.99 -2.98 -13.13
CA LEU A 163 -5.30 -3.33 -13.67
C LEU A 163 -6.26 -2.15 -13.63
N ALA A 164 -6.21 -1.36 -12.55
CA ALA A 164 -6.99 -0.15 -12.37
C ALA A 164 -6.19 0.84 -11.55
N TRP A 165 -6.45 2.13 -11.74
CA TRP A 165 -5.92 3.18 -10.87
C TRP A 165 -6.91 4.33 -10.77
N SER A 166 -6.76 5.14 -9.73
CA SER A 166 -7.52 6.37 -9.55
C SER A 166 -6.68 7.42 -8.83
N LYS A 167 -7.14 8.67 -8.90
CA LYS A 167 -6.57 9.79 -8.16
C LYS A 167 -7.44 10.12 -6.96
N LEU A 168 -6.82 10.38 -5.83
CA LEU A 168 -7.44 10.72 -4.56
C LEU A 168 -6.82 12.02 -4.02
N PRO A 169 -7.55 12.81 -3.21
CA PRO A 169 -6.95 13.91 -2.47
C PRO A 169 -6.10 13.38 -1.31
N TYR A 170 -4.95 14.00 -1.07
CA TYR A 170 -4.13 13.75 0.11
C TYR A 170 -4.16 14.94 1.05
N LEU A 171 -4.46 14.70 2.32
CA LEU A 171 -4.39 15.70 3.39
C LEU A 171 -3.66 15.13 4.59
N CYS A 172 -2.58 15.78 4.99
CA CYS A 172 -1.83 15.41 6.20
C CYS A 172 -1.51 16.63 7.05
N GLU A 173 -1.18 16.36 8.33
CA GLU A 173 -0.55 17.35 9.19
C GLU A 173 0.75 17.83 8.56
N GLY A 174 0.98 19.14 8.62
CA GLY A 174 2.18 19.73 8.05
C GLY A 174 3.29 19.87 9.08
N ASP A 175 4.08 20.92 8.95
CA ASP A 175 5.23 21.19 9.79
C ASP A 175 5.14 22.59 10.44
N LEU A 176 6.27 23.06 11.00
CA LEU A 176 6.35 24.38 11.63
C LEU A 176 6.10 25.54 10.64
N GLY A 177 6.27 25.32 9.33
CA GLY A 177 6.08 26.32 8.28
C GLY A 177 4.68 26.30 7.65
N GLN A 178 4.00 25.16 7.67
CA GLN A 178 2.65 24.99 7.11
C GLN A 178 1.84 23.99 7.93
N GLY A 179 0.66 24.36 8.41
CA GLY A 179 -0.12 23.50 9.33
C GLY A 179 -0.68 22.22 8.72
N TYR A 180 -0.86 22.16 7.39
CA TYR A 180 -1.32 20.96 6.67
C TYR A 180 -0.83 20.97 5.23
N TYR A 181 -0.50 19.81 4.66
CA TYR A 181 -0.22 19.68 3.23
C TYR A 181 -1.42 19.13 2.48
N PHE A 182 -1.68 19.67 1.30
CA PHE A 182 -2.67 19.16 0.35
C PHE A 182 -1.96 18.76 -0.93
N LEU A 183 -1.95 17.46 -1.23
CA LEU A 183 -1.25 16.86 -2.36
C LEU A 183 -2.19 15.92 -3.13
N ASP A 184 -1.70 15.34 -4.23
CA ASP A 184 -2.39 14.25 -4.91
C ASP A 184 -1.93 12.91 -4.32
N ASP A 185 -2.86 11.96 -4.17
CA ASP A 185 -2.56 10.55 -3.91
C ASP A 185 -3.01 9.74 -5.15
N ALA A 186 -2.23 8.73 -5.51
CA ALA A 186 -2.56 7.82 -6.59
C ALA A 186 -2.72 6.41 -6.03
N ILE A 187 -3.90 5.82 -6.24
CA ILE A 187 -4.20 4.45 -5.84
C ILE A 187 -4.18 3.53 -7.05
N PHE A 188 -3.48 2.41 -6.92
CA PHE A 188 -3.29 1.40 -7.94
C PHE A 188 -3.79 0.05 -7.45
N VAL A 189 -4.45 -0.70 -8.32
CA VAL A 189 -4.78 -2.11 -8.12
C VAL A 189 -3.92 -2.93 -9.06
N LEU A 190 -3.07 -3.78 -8.47
CA LEU A 190 -2.03 -4.53 -9.13
C LEU A 190 -2.29 -6.04 -9.02
N GLU A 191 -1.85 -6.80 -10.02
CA GLU A 191 -1.85 -8.26 -10.03
C GLU A 191 -0.48 -8.79 -10.47
N VAL A 192 -0.11 -9.97 -9.99
CA VAL A 192 1.10 -10.66 -10.44
C VAL A 192 0.91 -11.11 -11.89
N GLN A 193 1.79 -10.66 -12.78
CA GLN A 193 1.80 -11.16 -14.15
C GLN A 193 2.35 -12.59 -14.17
N GLU A 194 1.53 -13.55 -14.59
CA GLU A 194 1.99 -14.91 -14.85
C GLU A 194 2.95 -14.88 -16.04
N VAL A 195 4.17 -15.38 -15.82
CA VAL A 195 5.13 -15.60 -16.90
C VAL A 195 4.81 -16.97 -17.46
N ASN A 196 4.05 -16.99 -18.57
CA ASN A 196 3.89 -18.21 -19.35
C ASN A 196 5.24 -18.55 -20.00
N PHE A 197 5.84 -19.68 -19.59
CA PHE A 197 7.00 -20.27 -20.25
C PHE A 197 6.58 -21.11 -21.45
#